data_AF-A0A661B8D0-F1
#
_entry.id   AF-A0A661B8D0-F1
#
_cell.length_a   1.000
_cell.length_b   1.000
_cell.length_c   1.000
_cell.angle_alpha   90.00
_cell.angle_beta   90.00
_cell.angle_gamma   90.00
#
_symmetry.space_group_name_H-M   'P 1'
#
loop_
_entity.id
_entity.type
_entity.pdbx_description
1 polymer ?
#
loop_
_entity_poly.entity_id
_entity_poly.type
_entity_poly.pdbx_seq_one_letter_code
_entity_poly.pdbx_strand_id
1 'polypeptide(L)'
;MVKFNDPKSNTEKLKEFVESKLFVPLFGVATTSGLPFHEEIAQLKEKFPLVVVIGYKVSYAITETLVDGPNKLYFAHYRQLNYQLDREATIIAQWIELKGYGVVPIPASQTIDWEHQLEHFSHRHAAVAAGLAFWGRNNLAITPEFGAHQRWASILTDMP
;
A
#
# COMPACT_ATOMS: atom_id res chain seq x y z
N MET A 1 6.00 25.31 -12.68
CA MET A 1 5.98 23.90 -12.23
C MET A 1 7.06 23.72 -11.18
N VAL A 2 6.71 23.14 -10.02
CA VAL A 2 7.69 22.77 -8.99
C VAL A 2 8.57 21.67 -9.57
N LYS A 3 9.89 21.86 -9.59
CA LYS A 3 10.83 20.83 -10.06
C LYS A 3 11.08 19.84 -8.91
N PHE A 4 10.72 18.58 -9.09
CA PHE A 4 10.93 17.49 -8.13
C PHE A 4 12.26 16.79 -8.43
N ASN A 5 13.38 17.51 -8.22
CA ASN A 5 14.71 17.01 -8.57
C ASN A 5 15.48 16.37 -7.40
N ASP A 6 14.91 16.40 -6.19
CA ASP A 6 15.51 15.84 -4.98
C ASP A 6 14.59 14.76 -4.39
N PRO A 7 14.95 13.46 -4.52
CA PRO A 7 14.16 12.33 -4.03
C PRO A 7 13.72 12.46 -2.57
N LYS A 8 14.60 13.01 -1.72
CA LYS A 8 14.30 13.16 -0.29
C LYS A 8 13.22 14.21 -0.08
N SER A 9 13.38 15.40 -0.66
CA SER A 9 12.36 16.45 -0.62
C SER A 9 11.03 16.00 -1.23
N ASN A 10 11.08 15.20 -2.29
CA ASN A 10 9.90 14.67 -2.97
C ASN A 10 9.11 13.73 -2.05
N THR A 11 9.80 12.81 -1.39
CA THR A 11 9.23 11.89 -0.38
C THR A 11 8.63 12.67 0.80
N GLU A 12 9.34 13.69 1.32
CA GLU A 12 8.87 14.51 2.43
C GLU A 12 7.58 15.27 2.08
N LYS A 13 7.51 15.88 0.89
CA LYS A 13 6.30 16.58 0.40
C LYS A 13 5.12 15.63 0.23
N LEU A 14 5.36 14.44 -0.32
CA LEU A 14 4.30 13.46 -0.50
C LEU A 14 3.83 12.93 0.86
N LYS A 15 4.76 12.66 1.78
CA LYS A 15 4.44 12.26 3.16
C LYS A 15 3.60 13.32 3.86
N GLU A 16 4.00 14.58 3.80
CA GLU A 16 3.24 15.69 4.37
C GLU A 16 1.82 15.77 3.79
N PHE A 17 1.67 15.62 2.47
CA PHE A 17 0.35 15.58 1.83
C PHE A 17 -0.50 14.41 2.35
N VAL A 18 0.07 13.20 2.40
CA VAL A 18 -0.61 11.99 2.84
C VAL A 18 -1.04 12.07 4.30
N GLU A 19 -0.15 12.51 5.19
CA GLU A 19 -0.44 12.62 6.63
C GLU A 19 -1.41 13.76 6.92
N SER A 20 -1.20 14.95 6.35
CA SER A 20 -1.98 16.15 6.69
C SER A 20 -3.33 16.24 5.99
N LYS A 21 -3.48 15.65 4.80
CA LYS A 21 -4.72 15.74 4.01
C LYS A 21 -5.53 14.45 4.01
N LEU A 22 -4.87 13.29 4.08
CA LEU A 22 -5.54 11.99 3.96
C LEU A 22 -5.59 11.22 5.28
N PHE A 23 -4.84 11.66 6.30
CA PHE A 23 -4.78 11.01 7.62
C PHE A 23 -4.43 9.52 7.57
N VAL A 24 -3.58 9.14 6.61
CA VAL A 24 -3.08 7.76 6.49
C VAL A 24 -2.00 7.53 7.54
N PRO A 25 -2.12 6.51 8.41
CA PRO A 25 -1.21 6.33 9.54
C PRO A 25 0.13 5.68 9.19
N LEU A 26 0.23 4.96 8.07
CA LEU A 26 1.47 4.33 7.62
C LEU A 26 1.78 4.80 6.20
N PHE A 27 2.98 5.34 6.02
CA PHE A 27 3.48 5.80 4.73
C PHE A 27 4.95 5.45 4.58
N GLY A 28 5.32 4.86 3.46
CA GLY A 28 6.71 4.55 3.12
C GLY A 28 6.92 4.48 1.62
N VAL A 29 8.17 4.52 1.21
CA VAL A 29 8.58 4.42 -0.20
C VAL A 29 9.68 3.36 -0.31
N ALA A 30 9.61 2.55 -1.35
CA ALA A 30 10.62 1.54 -1.65
C ALA A 30 10.91 1.49 -3.15
N THR A 31 12.00 0.83 -3.51
CA THR A 31 12.20 0.38 -4.90
C THR A 31 11.29 -0.81 -5.21
N THR A 32 10.83 -0.91 -6.46
CA THR A 32 10.11 -2.09 -6.97
C THR A 32 11.03 -3.28 -7.25
N SER A 33 12.35 -3.07 -7.25
CA SER A 33 13.34 -4.12 -7.49
C SER A 33 13.20 -5.28 -6.49
N GLY A 34 13.02 -6.50 -7.01
CA GLY A 34 12.88 -7.71 -6.21
C GLY A 34 11.51 -7.93 -5.58
N LEU A 35 10.54 -7.03 -5.81
CA LEU A 35 9.16 -7.22 -5.35
C LEU A 35 8.39 -8.14 -6.30
N PRO A 36 7.45 -8.96 -5.79
CA PRO A 36 6.70 -9.90 -6.62
C PRO A 36 5.52 -9.19 -7.31
N PHE A 37 5.45 -9.37 -8.63
CA PHE A 37 4.36 -8.93 -9.51
C PHE A 37 3.71 -10.17 -10.13
N HIS A 38 2.39 -10.11 -10.30
CA HIS A 38 1.67 -11.02 -11.18
C HIS A 38 2.08 -10.79 -12.64
N GLU A 39 2.05 -11.84 -13.46
CA GLU A 39 2.48 -11.79 -14.86
C GLU A 39 1.74 -10.72 -15.69
N GLU A 40 0.46 -10.52 -15.41
CA GLU A 40 -0.40 -9.54 -16.11
C GLU A 40 0.14 -8.09 -16.02
N ILE A 41 0.83 -7.76 -14.92
CA ILE A 41 1.37 -6.42 -14.67
C ILE A 41 2.90 -6.42 -14.52
N ALA A 42 3.58 -7.52 -14.84
CA ALA A 42 5.02 -7.64 -14.63
C ALA A 42 5.84 -6.60 -15.40
N GLN A 43 5.34 -6.15 -16.55
CA GLN A 43 5.92 -5.09 -17.38
C GLN A 43 5.94 -3.72 -16.69
N LEU A 44 5.10 -3.50 -15.67
CA LEU A 44 5.06 -2.22 -14.95
C LEU A 44 6.36 -1.93 -14.18
N LYS A 45 7.10 -2.97 -13.77
CA LYS A 45 8.37 -2.83 -13.05
C LYS A 45 9.45 -2.07 -13.85
N GLU A 46 9.36 -2.11 -15.18
CA GLU A 46 10.33 -1.45 -16.07
C GLU A 46 10.07 0.06 -16.18
N LYS A 47 8.81 0.46 -15.98
CA LYS A 47 8.38 1.87 -16.08
C LYS A 47 8.35 2.56 -14.73
N PHE A 48 8.05 1.82 -13.67
CA PHE A 48 7.82 2.37 -12.34
C PHE A 48 8.83 1.78 -11.34
N PRO A 49 10.00 2.44 -11.17
CA PRO A 49 11.09 1.94 -10.32
C PRO A 49 10.81 2.06 -8.82
N LEU A 50 9.79 2.86 -8.45
CA LEU A 50 9.44 3.14 -7.06
C LEU A 50 8.00 2.74 -6.76
N VAL A 51 7.75 2.42 -5.49
CA VAL A 51 6.44 2.14 -4.94
C VAL A 51 6.23 2.96 -3.68
N VAL A 52 5.14 3.71 -3.64
CA VAL A 52 4.60 4.32 -2.43
C VAL A 52 3.69 3.30 -1.77
N VAL A 53 3.88 3.08 -0.47
CA VAL A 53 3.12 2.13 0.33
C VAL A 53 2.35 2.89 1.38
N ILE A 54 1.05 2.64 1.43
CA ILE A 54 0.15 3.18 2.46
C ILE A 54 -0.51 2.07 3.23
N GLY A 55 -0.81 2.32 4.50
CA GLY A 55 -1.51 1.35 5.33
C GLY A 55 -2.47 1.99 6.32
N TYR A 56 -3.57 1.28 6.58
CA TYR A 56 -4.53 1.62 7.63
C TYR A 56 -4.62 0.50 8.65
N LYS A 57 -4.79 0.92 9.91
CA LYS A 57 -4.98 0.02 11.03
C LYS A 57 -6.39 -0.60 11.03
N VAL A 58 -6.46 -1.90 11.26
CA VAL A 58 -7.65 -2.67 11.61
C VAL A 58 -7.95 -2.46 13.11
N SER A 59 -9.22 -2.20 13.45
CA SER A 59 -9.63 -1.96 14.84
C SER A 59 -9.34 -3.18 15.72
N TYR A 60 -8.64 -2.98 16.84
CA TYR A 60 -8.35 -4.04 17.80
C TYR A 60 -9.63 -4.66 18.36
N ALA A 61 -10.61 -3.83 18.72
CA ALA A 61 -11.89 -4.30 19.23
C ALA A 61 -12.64 -5.19 18.22
N ILE A 62 -12.42 -4.99 16.91
CA ILE A 62 -13.00 -5.84 15.87
C ILE A 62 -12.22 -7.15 15.77
N THR A 63 -10.88 -7.12 15.81
CA THR A 63 -10.08 -8.36 15.78
C THR A 63 -10.21 -9.20 17.05
N GLU A 64 -10.52 -8.59 18.20
CA GLU A 64 -10.82 -9.30 19.46
C GLU A 64 -12.12 -10.11 19.38
N THR A 65 -12.99 -9.84 18.41
CA THR A 65 -14.21 -10.63 18.18
C THR A 65 -13.96 -11.93 17.40
N LEU A 66 -12.74 -12.17 16.94
CA LEU A 66 -12.37 -13.36 16.18
C LEU A 66 -12.09 -14.53 17.13
N VAL A 67 -12.70 -15.69 16.87
CA VAL A 67 -12.51 -16.91 17.68
C VAL A 67 -11.76 -17.96 16.88
N ASP A 68 -12.33 -18.39 15.75
CA ASP A 68 -11.81 -19.43 14.86
C ASP A 68 -11.66 -18.96 13.40
N GLY A 69 -12.08 -17.72 13.09
CA GLY A 69 -11.94 -17.14 11.76
C GLY A 69 -12.64 -15.80 11.60
N PRO A 70 -12.61 -15.22 10.38
CA PRO A 70 -13.27 -13.96 10.06
C PRO A 70 -14.78 -14.03 10.31
N ASN A 71 -15.32 -13.09 11.08
CA ASN A 71 -16.76 -12.90 11.25
C ASN A 71 -17.28 -11.75 10.36
N LYS A 72 -18.61 -11.56 10.33
CA LYS A 72 -19.25 -10.53 9.49
C LYS A 72 -18.82 -9.10 9.86
N LEU A 73 -18.57 -8.83 11.14
CA LEU A 73 -18.13 -7.51 11.61
C LEU A 73 -16.71 -7.21 11.09
N TYR A 74 -15.80 -8.17 11.22
CA TYR A 74 -14.46 -8.07 10.66
C TYR A 74 -14.49 -7.90 9.14
N PHE A 75 -15.31 -8.70 8.43
CA PHE A 75 -15.43 -8.59 6.98
C PHE A 75 -15.92 -7.20 6.53
N ALA A 76 -16.94 -6.64 7.19
CA ALA A 76 -17.44 -5.31 6.87
C ALA A 76 -16.37 -4.23 7.07
N HIS A 77 -15.64 -4.30 8.18
CA HIS A 77 -14.56 -3.35 8.48
C HIS A 77 -13.38 -3.48 7.52
N TYR A 78 -12.95 -4.71 7.26
CA TYR A 78 -11.91 -5.01 6.28
C TYR A 78 -12.24 -4.43 4.91
N ARG A 79 -13.48 -4.65 4.43
CA ARG A 79 -13.95 -4.13 3.14
C ARG A 79 -13.96 -2.60 3.13
N GLN A 80 -14.40 -1.96 4.21
CA GLN A 80 -14.39 -0.51 4.33
C GLN A 80 -12.96 0.07 4.29
N LEU A 81 -12.01 -0.59 4.96
CA LEU A 81 -10.60 -0.18 4.93
C LEU A 81 -10.00 -0.34 3.54
N ASN A 82 -10.32 -1.40 2.80
CA ASN A 82 -9.86 -1.55 1.42
C ASN A 82 -10.42 -0.44 0.52
N TYR A 83 -11.72 -0.11 0.62
CA TYR A 83 -12.27 1.02 -0.12
C TYR A 83 -11.61 2.35 0.22
N GLN A 84 -11.29 2.58 1.50
CA GLN A 84 -10.56 3.77 1.91
C GLN A 84 -9.15 3.79 1.33
N LEU A 85 -8.43 2.66 1.40
CA LEU A 85 -7.11 2.52 0.78
C LEU A 85 -7.13 2.81 -0.73
N ASP A 86 -8.09 2.23 -1.45
CA ASP A 86 -8.22 2.43 -2.91
C ASP A 86 -8.52 3.90 -3.25
N ARG A 87 -9.38 4.55 -2.45
CA ARG A 87 -9.68 5.98 -2.58
C ARG A 87 -8.44 6.84 -2.36
N GLU A 88 -7.69 6.59 -1.28
CA GLU A 88 -6.49 7.38 -0.98
C GLU A 88 -5.36 7.10 -1.98
N ALA A 89 -5.19 5.85 -2.42
CA ALA A 89 -4.26 5.50 -3.49
C ALA A 89 -4.58 6.25 -4.80
N THR A 90 -5.86 6.38 -5.13
CA THR A 90 -6.33 7.16 -6.30
C THR A 90 -6.04 8.65 -6.15
N ILE A 91 -6.25 9.21 -4.96
CA ILE A 91 -5.95 10.63 -4.68
C ILE A 91 -4.43 10.89 -4.76
N ILE A 92 -3.62 9.99 -4.21
CA ILE A 92 -2.15 10.07 -4.30
C ILE A 92 -1.70 9.96 -5.75
N ALA A 93 -2.26 9.03 -6.52
CA ALA A 93 -1.99 8.88 -7.95
C ALA A 93 -2.26 10.19 -8.69
N GLN A 94 -3.43 10.78 -8.50
CA GLN A 94 -3.77 12.09 -9.09
C GLN A 94 -2.79 13.20 -8.67
N TRP A 95 -2.36 13.22 -7.40
CA TRP A 95 -1.41 14.20 -6.92
C TRP A 95 -0.05 14.09 -7.63
N ILE A 96 0.39 12.87 -7.92
CA ILE A 96 1.63 12.54 -8.65
C ILE A 96 1.48 12.86 -10.14
N GLU A 97 0.39 12.42 -10.78
CA GLU A 97 0.10 12.68 -12.20
C GLU A 97 0.04 14.17 -12.52
N LEU A 98 -0.61 14.98 -11.67
CA LEU A 98 -0.69 16.44 -11.84
C LEU A 98 0.67 17.14 -11.72
N LYS A 99 1.73 16.44 -11.33
CA LYS A 99 3.12 16.93 -11.33
C LYS A 99 3.92 16.46 -12.54
N GLY A 100 3.31 15.70 -13.44
CA GLY A 100 3.91 15.24 -14.69
C GLY A 100 4.66 13.92 -14.59
N TYR A 101 4.36 13.11 -13.58
CA TYR A 101 4.97 11.79 -13.37
C TYR A 101 3.97 10.68 -13.68
N GLY A 102 4.46 9.55 -14.20
CA GLY A 102 3.66 8.35 -14.41
C GLY A 102 3.39 7.64 -13.08
N VAL A 103 2.18 7.11 -12.95
CA VAL A 103 1.73 6.46 -11.71
C VAL A 103 0.69 5.37 -11.99
N VAL A 104 0.64 4.35 -11.14
CA VAL A 104 -0.41 3.32 -11.18
C VAL A 104 -0.81 2.94 -9.75
N PRO A 105 -2.03 3.27 -9.29
CA PRO A 105 -2.55 2.75 -8.04
C PRO A 105 -2.92 1.27 -8.20
N ILE A 106 -2.39 0.41 -7.34
CA ILE A 106 -2.72 -1.01 -7.31
C ILE A 106 -3.86 -1.26 -6.30
N PRO A 107 -4.95 -1.94 -6.68
CA PRO A 107 -6.09 -2.20 -5.79
C PRO A 107 -5.67 -2.96 -4.52
N ALA A 108 -6.12 -2.49 -3.36
CA ALA A 108 -5.79 -3.01 -2.03
C ALA A 108 -6.25 -4.47 -1.80
N SER A 109 -7.24 -4.93 -2.57
CA SER A 109 -7.74 -6.30 -2.52
C SER A 109 -8.53 -6.61 -3.79
N GLN A 110 -7.83 -7.12 -4.80
CA GLN A 110 -8.43 -7.67 -6.01
C GLN A 110 -7.78 -9.02 -6.32
N THR A 111 -8.57 -10.08 -6.22
CA THR A 111 -8.15 -11.42 -6.64
C THR A 111 -8.13 -11.49 -8.16
N ILE A 112 -7.00 -11.91 -8.72
CA ILE A 112 -6.78 -12.07 -10.16
C ILE A 112 -6.65 -13.53 -10.53
N ASP A 113 -5.99 -14.31 -9.66
CA ASP A 113 -5.98 -15.75 -9.74
C ASP A 113 -6.82 -16.32 -8.60
N TRP A 114 -8.00 -16.88 -8.93
CA TRP A 114 -8.86 -17.52 -7.95
C TRP A 114 -8.32 -18.84 -7.43
N GLU A 115 -7.54 -19.57 -8.23
CA GLU A 115 -6.99 -20.87 -7.87
C GLU A 115 -5.84 -20.71 -6.86
N HIS A 116 -4.94 -19.76 -7.12
CA HIS A 116 -3.79 -19.48 -6.27
C HIS A 116 -4.00 -18.33 -5.28
N GLN A 117 -5.19 -17.69 -5.30
CA GLN A 117 -5.55 -16.53 -4.47
C GLN A 117 -4.54 -15.39 -4.60
N LEU A 118 -4.10 -15.12 -5.83
CA LEU A 118 -3.09 -14.11 -6.11
C LEU A 118 -3.72 -12.75 -6.40
N GLU A 119 -3.02 -11.72 -5.92
CA GLU A 119 -3.24 -10.32 -6.25
C GLU A 119 -2.20 -9.88 -7.29
N HIS A 120 -2.41 -8.73 -7.93
CA HIS A 120 -1.48 -8.18 -8.92
C HIS A 120 -0.06 -7.94 -8.38
N PHE A 121 0.07 -7.56 -7.11
CA PHE A 121 1.32 -7.14 -6.50
C PHE A 121 1.26 -7.37 -5.00
N SER A 122 2.35 -7.87 -4.40
CA SER A 122 2.34 -8.12 -2.96
C SER A 122 2.58 -6.85 -2.16
N HIS A 123 1.49 -6.20 -1.72
CA HIS A 123 1.55 -5.06 -0.81
C HIS A 123 2.36 -5.31 0.48
N ARG A 124 2.30 -6.54 1.00
CA ARG A 124 3.07 -6.95 2.20
C ARG A 124 4.59 -6.89 1.98
N HIS A 125 5.08 -7.39 0.84
CA HIS A 125 6.51 -7.32 0.52
C HIS A 125 6.96 -5.87 0.31
N ALA A 126 6.11 -5.05 -0.32
CA ALA A 126 6.38 -3.63 -0.46
C ALA A 126 6.44 -2.91 0.90
N ALA A 127 5.55 -3.21 1.82
CA ALA A 127 5.58 -2.65 3.18
C ALA A 127 6.86 -3.01 3.93
N VAL A 128 7.36 -4.24 3.78
CA VAL A 128 8.64 -4.67 4.35
C VAL A 128 9.81 -3.93 3.67
N ALA A 129 9.82 -3.85 2.34
CA ALA A 129 10.86 -3.15 1.59
C ALA A 129 10.90 -1.64 1.89
N ALA A 130 9.74 -1.04 2.21
CA ALA A 130 9.62 0.35 2.62
C ALA A 130 10.01 0.60 4.08
N GLY A 131 10.43 -0.44 4.82
CA GLY A 131 10.82 -0.35 6.22
C GLY A 131 9.65 -0.15 7.19
N LEU A 132 8.41 -0.31 6.75
CA LEU A 132 7.22 -0.14 7.59
C LEU A 132 6.91 -1.38 8.43
N ALA A 133 7.37 -2.55 7.98
CA ALA A 133 7.04 -3.81 8.60
C ALA A 133 8.20 -4.82 8.51
N PHE A 134 8.15 -5.85 9.34
CA PHE A 134 8.95 -7.06 9.18
C PHE A 134 8.06 -8.26 8.82
N TRP A 135 8.65 -9.29 8.23
CA TRP A 135 7.92 -10.52 7.90
C TRP A 135 7.70 -11.38 9.16
N GLY A 136 6.45 -11.53 9.58
CA GLY A 136 6.08 -12.32 10.75
C GLY A 136 6.07 -13.82 10.47
N ARG A 137 6.21 -14.63 11.53
CA ARG A 137 6.10 -16.11 11.46
C ARG A 137 4.73 -16.60 10.99
N ASN A 138 3.72 -15.74 11.09
CA ASN A 138 2.36 -15.93 10.61
C ASN A 138 2.17 -15.51 9.13
N ASN A 139 3.26 -15.26 8.39
CA ASN A 139 3.25 -14.81 7.00
C ASN A 139 2.53 -13.46 6.77
N LEU A 140 2.49 -12.60 7.80
CA LEU A 140 1.95 -11.25 7.73
C LEU A 140 3.07 -10.21 7.84
N ALA A 141 2.83 -9.03 7.25
CA ALA A 141 3.68 -7.86 7.44
C ALA A 141 3.35 -7.19 8.78
N ILE A 142 4.28 -7.28 9.74
CA ILE A 142 4.11 -6.83 11.12
C ILE A 142 4.75 -5.46 11.31
N THR A 143 3.96 -4.48 11.70
CA THR A 143 4.43 -3.13 12.05
C THR A 143 4.74 -3.07 13.55
N PRO A 144 5.76 -2.32 13.98
CA PRO A 144 6.02 -2.06 15.41
C PRO A 144 4.82 -1.49 16.17
N GLU A 145 4.03 -0.63 15.53
CA GLU A 145 2.96 0.15 16.15
C GLU A 145 1.65 -0.66 16.31
N PHE A 146 1.33 -1.48 15.32
CA PHE A 146 0.01 -2.12 15.20
C PHE A 146 0.03 -3.67 15.17
N GLY A 147 1.20 -4.29 15.29
CA GLY A 147 1.31 -5.75 15.21
C GLY A 147 0.92 -6.23 13.81
N ALA A 148 -0.06 -7.12 13.68
CA ALA A 148 -0.55 -7.62 12.38
C ALA A 148 -1.85 -6.94 11.88
N HIS A 149 -2.29 -5.89 12.54
CA HIS A 149 -3.63 -5.31 12.40
C HIS A 149 -3.67 -4.20 11.36
N GLN A 150 -3.28 -4.50 10.11
CA GLN A 150 -3.29 -3.48 9.06
C GLN A 150 -3.61 -4.05 7.69
N ARG A 151 -4.15 -3.15 6.87
CA ARG A 151 -4.39 -3.31 5.45
C ARG A 151 -3.46 -2.38 4.70
N TRP A 152 -3.12 -2.77 3.47
CA TRP A 152 -2.09 -2.12 2.68
C TRP A 152 -2.61 -1.80 1.28
N ALA A 153 -2.09 -0.74 0.69
CA ALA A 153 -2.17 -0.49 -0.75
C ALA A 153 -0.82 0.02 -1.26
N SER A 154 -0.63 -0.07 -2.56
CA SER A 154 0.62 0.30 -3.22
C SER A 154 0.34 1.14 -4.44
N ILE A 155 1.18 2.15 -4.66
CA ILE A 155 1.10 3.07 -5.78
C ILE A 155 2.46 3.05 -6.47
N LEU A 156 2.53 2.47 -7.66
CA LEU A 156 3.74 2.43 -8.47
C LEU A 156 3.96 3.80 -9.12
N THR A 157 5.18 4.29 -9.18
CA THR A 157 5.47 5.63 -9.72
C THR A 157 6.88 5.74 -10.32
N ASP A 158 7.04 6.67 -11.26
CA ASP A 158 8.33 7.14 -11.78
C ASP A 158 8.77 8.49 -11.19
N MET A 159 7.98 9.04 -10.27
CA MET A 159 8.33 10.25 -9.53
C MET A 159 9.57 9.99 -8.67
N PRO A 160 10.69 10.72 -8.90
CA PRO A 160 11.96 10.45 -8.25
C PRO A 160 11.96 10.79 -6.76
#